data_AF-A0A2P5GI25-F1
#
_entry.id   AF-A0A2P5GI25-F1
#
_cell.length_a   1.000
_cell.length_b   1.000
_cell.length_c   1.000
_cell.angle_alpha   90.00
_cell.angle_beta   90.00
_cell.angle_gamma   90.00
#
_symmetry.space_group_name_H-M   'P 1'
#
loop_
_entity.id
_entity.type
_entity.pdbx_description
1 polymer ?
#
loop_
_entity_poly.entity_id
_entity_poly.type
_entity_poly.pdbx_seq_one_letter_code
_entity_poly.pdbx_strand_id
1 'polypeptide(L)'
;MTVKFNDYIGSFLLHGKPVSKTGVEWLPWSPDNVKKGQSLLMMDANRQRAILYMSNKDYNQDDVISAIKEDGTLPASDKKTVISQMLNGRWFSDQLDATFNQQP
;
A
#
# COMPACT_ATOMS: atom_id res chain seq x y z
N MET A 1 7.38 -5.10 -18.09
CA MET A 1 6.47 -5.30 -16.94
C MET A 1 5.33 -6.27 -17.27
N THR A 2 4.64 -6.07 -18.41
CA THR A 2 3.47 -6.86 -18.87
C THR A 2 3.68 -8.38 -18.93
N VAL A 3 4.82 -8.87 -19.45
CA VAL A 3 5.08 -10.32 -19.53
C VAL A 3 5.16 -10.97 -18.15
N LYS A 4 5.84 -10.33 -17.19
CA LYS A 4 6.01 -10.87 -15.83
C LYS A 4 4.69 -10.92 -15.06
N PHE A 5 3.86 -9.88 -15.20
CA PHE A 5 2.53 -9.85 -14.60
C PHE A 5 1.61 -10.91 -15.21
N ASN A 6 1.58 -11.03 -16.54
CA ASN A 6 0.77 -12.03 -17.24
C ASN A 6 1.19 -13.46 -16.88
N ASP A 7 2.49 -13.72 -16.68
CA ASP A 7 2.98 -15.01 -16.21
C ASP A 7 2.41 -15.37 -14.82
N TYR A 8 2.36 -14.42 -13.88
CA TYR A 8 1.75 -14.64 -12.55
C TYR A 8 0.26 -14.98 -12.66
N ILE A 9 -0.50 -14.21 -13.44
CA ILE A 9 -1.94 -14.45 -13.62
C ILE A 9 -2.19 -15.78 -14.32
N GLY A 10 -1.45 -16.08 -15.41
CA GLY A 10 -1.57 -17.34 -16.13
C GLY A 10 -1.26 -18.54 -15.23
N SER A 11 -0.18 -18.49 -14.45
CA SER A 11 0.20 -19.55 -13.51
C SER A 11 -0.84 -19.74 -12.40
N PHE A 12 -1.40 -18.65 -11.88
CA PHE A 12 -2.49 -18.72 -10.92
C PHE A 12 -3.74 -19.38 -11.50
N LEU A 13 -4.16 -18.98 -12.70
CA LEU A 13 -5.36 -19.54 -13.35
C LEU A 13 -5.20 -21.02 -13.70
N LEU A 14 -3.99 -21.47 -14.07
CA LEU A 14 -3.73 -22.86 -14.48
C LEU A 14 -3.42 -23.79 -13.30
N HIS A 15 -2.78 -23.28 -12.24
CA HIS A 15 -2.19 -24.11 -11.18
C HIS A 15 -2.58 -23.69 -9.76
N GLY A 16 -3.36 -22.62 -9.61
CA GLY A 16 -3.73 -22.05 -8.31
C GLY A 16 -2.58 -21.38 -7.56
N LYS A 17 -1.39 -21.24 -8.18
CA LYS A 17 -0.21 -20.63 -7.57
C LYS A 17 0.38 -19.55 -8.47
N PRO A 18 0.46 -18.29 -8.01
CA PRO A 18 1.07 -17.21 -8.79
C PRO A 18 2.59 -17.27 -8.67
N VAL A 19 3.22 -18.11 -9.50
CA VAL A 19 4.69 -18.19 -9.60
C VAL A 19 5.13 -17.58 -10.93
N SER A 20 6.12 -16.67 -10.90
CA SER A 20 6.75 -16.15 -12.10
C SER A 20 8.02 -16.92 -12.46
N LYS A 21 8.37 -16.93 -13.75
CA LYS A 21 9.61 -17.54 -14.25
C LYS A 21 10.89 -16.92 -13.66
N THR A 22 10.78 -15.77 -13.00
CA THR A 22 11.92 -15.06 -12.39
C THR A 22 12.24 -15.54 -10.97
N GLY A 23 11.51 -16.53 -10.43
CA GLY A 23 11.84 -17.19 -9.17
C GLY A 23 11.34 -16.47 -7.90
N VAL A 24 10.60 -15.38 -8.05
CA VAL A 24 9.87 -14.76 -6.92
C VAL A 24 8.47 -15.37 -6.89
N GLU A 25 8.12 -15.96 -5.75
CA GLU A 25 6.78 -16.48 -5.50
C GLU A 25 5.93 -15.38 -4.87
N TRP A 26 4.73 -15.17 -5.42
CA TRP A 26 3.75 -14.28 -4.79
C TRP A 26 3.04 -15.04 -3.69
N LEU A 27 3.52 -14.83 -2.46
CA LEU A 27 2.97 -15.48 -1.28
C LEU A 27 1.55 -14.98 -0.97
N PRO A 28 0.69 -15.84 -0.40
CA PRO A 28 -0.64 -15.42 0.02
C PRO A 28 -0.53 -14.37 1.13
N TRP A 29 -1.51 -13.48 1.15
CA TRP A 29 -1.63 -12.55 2.26
C TRP A 29 -2.05 -13.32 3.53
N SER A 30 -1.24 -13.23 4.59
CA SER A 30 -1.52 -13.83 5.89
C SER A 30 -0.85 -13.02 7.01
N PRO A 31 -1.37 -13.05 8.25
CA PRO A 31 -0.73 -12.39 9.38
C PRO A 31 0.73 -12.83 9.59
N ASP A 32 1.04 -14.10 9.31
CA ASP A 32 2.41 -14.62 9.42
C ASP A 32 3.33 -14.05 8.34
N ASN A 33 2.85 -13.92 7.10
CA ASN A 33 3.63 -13.31 6.02
C ASN A 33 3.79 -11.80 6.20
N VAL A 34 2.81 -11.12 6.81
CA VAL A 34 2.93 -9.72 7.23
C VAL A 34 4.06 -9.57 8.24
N LYS A 35 4.09 -10.39 9.30
CA LYS A 35 5.16 -10.37 10.32
C LYS A 35 6.55 -10.65 9.74
N LYS A 36 6.62 -11.45 8.66
CA LYS A 36 7.86 -11.77 7.95
C LYS A 36 8.30 -10.71 6.94
N GLY A 37 7.51 -9.65 6.73
CA GLY A 37 7.84 -8.62 5.74
C GLY A 37 7.52 -9.02 4.30
N GLN A 38 6.59 -9.96 4.07
CA GLN A 38 6.36 -10.60 2.77
C GLN A 38 4.87 -10.67 2.40
N SER A 39 4.10 -9.65 2.73
CA SER A 39 2.66 -9.60 2.47
C SER A 39 2.27 -8.96 1.13
N LEU A 40 3.20 -8.25 0.48
CA LEU A 40 2.97 -7.50 -0.75
C LEU A 40 3.97 -7.91 -1.81
N LEU A 41 3.48 -8.19 -3.03
CA LEU A 41 4.35 -8.35 -4.19
C LEU A 41 4.64 -6.97 -4.78
N MET A 42 5.91 -6.60 -4.82
CA MET A 42 6.37 -5.35 -5.43
C MET A 42 6.79 -5.60 -6.88
N MET A 43 6.24 -4.81 -7.79
CA MET A 43 6.62 -4.79 -9.20
C MET A 43 7.22 -3.43 -9.55
N ASP A 44 8.55 -3.39 -9.64
CA ASP A 44 9.31 -2.17 -9.90
C ASP A 44 10.18 -2.32 -11.16
N ALA A 45 10.84 -1.25 -11.58
CA ALA A 45 11.81 -1.28 -12.65
C ALA A 45 12.89 -0.21 -12.45
N ASN A 46 14.12 -0.56 -12.80
CA ASN A 46 15.18 0.42 -13.00
C ASN A 46 15.48 0.57 -14.51
N ARG A 47 16.46 1.41 -14.85
CA ARG A 47 16.87 1.67 -16.25
C ARG A 47 17.32 0.41 -17.01
N GLN A 48 17.67 -0.67 -16.32
CA GLN A 48 18.23 -1.88 -16.92
C GLN A 48 17.22 -3.03 -16.98
N ARG A 49 16.35 -3.16 -15.97
CA ARG A 49 15.46 -4.32 -15.83
C ARG A 49 14.26 -4.07 -14.91
N ALA A 50 13.25 -4.92 -15.09
CA ALA A 50 12.15 -5.05 -14.13
C ALA A 50 12.60 -5.85 -12.89
N ILE A 51 12.26 -5.35 -11.71
CA ILE A 51 12.60 -5.89 -10.39
C ILE A 51 11.31 -6.40 -9.72
N LEU A 52 11.38 -7.59 -9.14
CA LEU A 52 10.29 -8.21 -8.40
C LEU A 52 10.81 -8.65 -7.04
N TYR A 53 10.04 -8.42 -5.98
CA TYR A 53 10.37 -8.87 -4.63
C TYR A 53 9.11 -8.85 -3.75
N MET A 54 9.14 -9.64 -2.67
CA MET A 54 8.13 -9.56 -1.62
C MET A 54 8.52 -8.48 -0.61
N SER A 55 7.54 -7.73 -0.13
CA SER A 55 7.69 -6.66 0.85
C SER A 55 6.48 -6.61 1.77
N ASN A 56 6.42 -5.61 2.64
CA ASN A 56 5.30 -5.33 3.52
C ASN A 56 4.95 -3.85 3.46
N LYS A 57 3.78 -3.53 4.02
CA LYS A 57 3.44 -2.15 4.31
C LYS A 57 4.48 -1.57 5.27
N ASP A 58 5.05 -0.42 4.91
CA ASP A 58 6.09 0.29 5.65
C ASP A 58 5.55 1.40 6.56
N TYR A 59 4.23 1.65 6.55
CA TYR A 59 3.58 2.67 7.37
C TYR A 59 2.48 2.11 8.28
N ASN A 60 2.46 2.57 9.54
CA ASN A 60 1.30 2.46 10.40
C ASN A 60 0.37 3.66 10.20
N GLN A 61 -0.92 3.48 10.42
CA GLN A 61 -1.91 4.56 10.29
C GLN A 61 -1.68 5.67 11.33
N ASP A 62 -1.20 5.30 12.53
CA ASP A 62 -0.79 6.25 13.56
C ASP A 62 0.40 7.12 13.13
N ASP A 63 1.35 6.53 12.39
CA ASP A 63 2.52 7.26 11.87
C ASP A 63 2.08 8.30 10.84
N VAL A 64 1.14 7.92 9.96
CA VAL A 64 0.55 8.83 8.96
C VAL A 64 -0.18 9.98 9.65
N ILE A 65 -1.00 9.68 10.67
CA ILE A 65 -1.74 10.71 11.43
C ILE A 65 -0.77 11.66 12.15
N SER A 66 0.32 11.13 12.71
CA SER A 66 1.35 11.91 13.39
C SER A 66 2.08 12.82 12.40
N ALA A 67 2.47 12.29 11.24
CA ALA A 67 3.07 13.08 10.16
C ALA A 67 2.13 14.21 9.68
N ILE A 68 0.83 13.95 9.55
CA ILE A 68 -0.16 14.99 9.20
C ILE A 68 -0.23 16.07 10.29
N LYS A 69 -0.13 15.73 11.58
CA LYS A 69 -0.15 16.70 12.68
C LYS A 69 1.11 17.57 12.69
N GLU A 70 2.27 16.95 12.50
CA GLU A 70 3.58 17.59 12.56
C GLU A 70 3.91 18.43 11.32
N ASP A 71 3.23 18.22 10.20
CA ASP A 71 3.44 18.97 8.97
C ASP A 71 3.20 20.48 9.15
N GLY A 72 4.25 21.29 9.22
CA GLY A 72 4.14 22.74 9.31
C GLY A 72 4.03 23.46 7.96
N THR A 73 3.99 22.73 6.84
CA THR A 73 4.12 23.34 5.50
C THR A 73 2.86 24.06 5.03
N LEU A 74 1.69 23.72 5.60
CA LEU A 74 0.41 24.35 5.31
C LEU A 74 -0.09 25.21 6.48
N PRO A 75 -0.68 26.39 6.20
CA PRO A 75 -1.46 27.12 7.20
C PRO A 75 -2.57 26.25 7.81
N ALA A 76 -2.86 26.45 9.10
CA ALA A 76 -3.84 25.63 9.82
C ALA A 76 -5.25 25.65 9.20
N SER A 77 -5.67 26.78 8.62
CA SER A 77 -6.95 26.91 7.90
C SER A 77 -7.00 26.00 6.67
N ASP A 78 -5.93 25.96 5.91
CA ASP A 78 -5.86 25.24 4.64
C ASP A 78 -5.74 23.74 4.91
N LYS A 79 -4.93 23.37 5.91
CA LYS A 79 -4.87 21.99 6.40
C LYS A 79 -6.24 21.50 6.85
N LYS A 80 -7.00 22.31 7.59
CA LYS A 80 -8.37 21.95 8.01
C LYS A 80 -9.28 21.72 6.80
N THR A 81 -9.20 22.58 5.78
CA THR A 81 -9.97 22.44 4.55
C THR A 81 -9.65 21.14 3.82
N VAL A 82 -8.36 20.82 3.63
CA VAL A 82 -7.93 19.57 2.98
C VAL A 82 -8.46 18.35 3.75
N ILE A 83 -8.30 18.34 5.07
CA ILE A 83 -8.76 17.22 5.91
C ILE A 83 -10.28 17.06 5.84
N SER A 84 -11.03 18.15 5.96
CA SER A 84 -12.49 18.14 6.09
C SER A 84 -13.28 18.08 4.78
N GLN A 85 -12.64 18.28 3.62
CA GLN A 85 -13.34 18.30 2.32
C GLN A 85 -12.77 17.30 1.31
N MET A 86 -11.50 16.94 1.44
CA MET A 86 -10.84 16.06 0.46
C MET A 86 -10.64 14.65 1.00
N LEU A 87 -10.16 14.57 2.26
CA LEU A 87 -9.74 13.33 2.88
C LEU A 87 -10.84 12.63 3.69
N ASN A 88 -11.85 13.36 4.17
CA ASN A 88 -12.93 12.80 4.96
C ASN A 88 -13.91 11.93 4.15
N GLY A 89 -14.57 11.00 4.82
CA GLY A 89 -15.60 10.14 4.23
C GLY A 89 -15.09 9.19 3.14
N ARG A 90 -13.78 8.91 3.10
CA ARG A 90 -13.16 7.95 2.17
C ARG A 90 -13.06 6.59 2.85
N TRP A 91 -12.98 5.53 2.06
CA TRP A 91 -12.87 4.15 2.58
C TRP A 91 -11.64 3.89 3.50
N PHE A 92 -10.68 4.83 3.54
CA PHE A 92 -9.50 4.77 4.40
C PHE A 92 -9.52 5.78 5.55
N SER A 93 -10.55 6.65 5.66
CA SER A 93 -10.50 7.84 6.52
C SER A 93 -11.03 7.63 7.92
N ASP A 94 -11.63 6.49 8.28
CA ASP A 94 -12.28 6.29 9.58
C ASP A 94 -11.47 6.78 10.79
N GLN A 95 -10.18 6.38 10.88
CA GLN A 95 -9.31 6.81 11.98
C GLN A 95 -8.89 8.29 11.87
N LEU A 96 -8.75 8.79 10.65
CA LEU A 96 -8.42 10.19 10.36
C LEU A 96 -9.62 11.09 10.75
N ASP A 97 -10.83 10.69 10.38
CA ASP A 97 -12.09 11.36 10.69
C ASP A 97 -12.33 11.39 12.20
N ALA A 98 -12.15 10.27 12.89
CA ALA A 98 -12.19 10.22 14.35
C ALA A 98 -11.15 11.15 15.00
N THR A 99 -9.93 11.21 14.45
CA THR A 99 -8.84 12.04 15.01
C THR A 99 -9.10 13.53 14.84
N PHE A 100 -9.66 13.94 13.69
CA PHE A 100 -9.91 15.34 13.37
C PHE A 100 -11.37 15.75 13.58
N ASN A 101 -12.17 14.94 14.29
CA ASN A 101 -13.59 15.16 14.57
C ASN A 101 -14.41 15.46 13.31
N GLN A 102 -14.13 14.75 12.22
CA GLN A 102 -14.95 14.78 11.02
C GLN A 102 -16.09 13.77 11.21
N GLN A 103 -17.34 14.21 11.09
CA GLN A 103 -18.46 13.28 11.00
C GLN A 103 -18.50 12.68 9.59
N PRO A 104 -18.85 11.38 9.44
CA PRO A 104 -19.16 10.81 8.14
C PRO A 104 -20.40 11.44 7.51
#